data_AF-A0AA40EI36-F1
#
_entry.id   AF-A0AA40EI36-F1
#
_cell.length_a   1.000
_cell.length_b   1.000
_cell.length_c   1.000
_cell.angle_alpha   90.00
_cell.angle_beta   90.00
_cell.angle_gamma   90.00
#
_symmetry.space_group_name_H-M   'P 1'
#
loop_
_entity.id
_entity.type
_entity.pdbx_description
1 polymer ?
#
loop_
_entity_poly.entity_id
_entity_poly.type
_entity_poly.pdbx_seq_one_letter_code
_entity_poly.pdbx_strand_id
1 'polypeptide(L)'
;MLASFASVPPARARSGPPASARARRPLSLMATSGFTDTQLTHDQFAKDPISFHAAVARDGWFSIILPESLGGARLGISEATIMMQTIAESGAGMAGAQSILTNVYATQPLAKFGTKEQLEETIPNINWGK
;
A
#
# COMPACT_ATOMS: atom_id res chain seq x y z
N MET A 1 -16.92 13.84 -17.12
CA MET A 1 -15.88 14.86 -17.40
C MET A 1 -14.53 14.24 -17.04
N LEU A 2 -13.86 13.66 -18.04
CA LEU A 2 -12.61 12.91 -17.85
C LEU A 2 -11.47 13.91 -17.70
N ALA A 3 -10.88 14.00 -16.50
CA ALA A 3 -9.71 14.83 -16.28
C ALA A 3 -8.53 14.26 -17.08
N SER A 4 -7.98 15.09 -17.98
CA SER A 4 -6.81 14.79 -18.79
C SER A 4 -5.60 14.63 -17.87
N PHE A 5 -5.13 13.40 -17.71
CA PHE A 5 -3.88 13.11 -17.00
C PHE A 5 -2.71 13.61 -17.87
N ALA A 6 -2.14 14.75 -17.49
CA ALA A 6 -0.85 15.18 -18.02
C ALA A 6 0.18 14.05 -17.80
N SER A 7 0.93 13.73 -18.85
CA SER A 7 1.89 12.63 -18.90
C SER A 7 3.04 12.85 -17.92
N VAL A 8 2.87 12.40 -16.67
CA VAL A 8 3.94 12.29 -15.68
C VAL A 8 4.90 11.18 -16.14
N PRO A 9 6.22 11.45 -16.30
CA PRO A 9 7.18 10.42 -16.68
C PRO A 9 7.24 9.33 -15.59
N PRO A 10 7.44 8.05 -15.97
CA PRO A 10 7.39 6.95 -15.01
C PRO A 10 8.45 7.12 -13.93
N ALA A 11 8.04 7.02 -12.66
CA ALA A 11 8.95 7.01 -11.52
C ALA A 11 10.05 5.96 -11.74
N ARG A 12 11.32 6.35 -11.49
CA ARG A 12 12.51 5.52 -11.71
C ARG A 12 12.33 4.14 -11.06
N ALA A 13 12.08 3.12 -11.88
CA ALA A 13 11.81 1.77 -11.43
C ALA A 13 13.02 1.20 -10.68
N ARG A 14 12.95 1.11 -9.34
CA ARG A 14 13.85 0.23 -8.59
C ARG A 14 13.39 -1.21 -8.81
N SER A 15 14.35 -2.08 -9.15
CA SER A 15 14.17 -3.44 -9.68
C SER A 15 13.18 -4.29 -8.88
N GLY A 16 12.02 -4.54 -9.46
CA GLY A 16 10.96 -5.43 -8.96
C GLY A 16 9.76 -5.41 -9.91
N PRO A 17 8.87 -6.43 -9.88
CA PRO A 17 7.68 -6.43 -10.71
C PRO A 17 6.78 -5.21 -10.42
N PRO A 18 6.01 -4.71 -11.41
CA PRO A 18 5.15 -3.54 -11.23
C PRO A 18 4.17 -3.77 -10.06
N ALA A 19 3.77 -2.70 -9.34
CA ALA A 19 2.87 -2.84 -8.20
C ALA A 19 1.55 -3.51 -8.58
N SER A 20 1.07 -3.29 -9.81
CA SER A 20 -0.09 -4.00 -10.37
C SER A 20 0.09 -5.51 -10.45
N ALA A 21 1.31 -6.03 -10.67
CA ALA A 21 1.60 -7.46 -10.62
C ALA A 21 1.79 -7.97 -9.18
N ARG A 22 2.32 -7.13 -8.27
CA ARG A 22 2.54 -7.50 -6.86
C ARG A 22 1.24 -7.55 -6.05
N ALA A 23 0.36 -6.57 -6.24
CA ALA A 23 -0.94 -6.43 -5.59
C ALA A 23 -2.04 -7.35 -6.16
N ARG A 24 -1.75 -8.12 -7.22
CA ARG A 24 -2.66 -9.14 -7.78
C ARG A 24 -2.55 -10.50 -7.10
N ARG A 25 -1.58 -10.69 -6.19
CA ARG A 25 -1.54 -11.91 -5.39
C ARG A 25 -2.78 -11.95 -4.50
N PRO A 26 -3.50 -13.10 -4.43
CA PRO A 26 -4.63 -13.25 -3.55
C PRO A 26 -4.27 -12.80 -2.14
N LEU A 27 -5.09 -11.94 -1.57
CA LEU A 27 -4.83 -11.40 -0.24
C LEU A 27 -4.79 -12.51 0.84
N SER A 28 -5.43 -13.65 0.58
CA SER A 28 -5.33 -14.90 1.35
C SER A 28 -3.94 -15.52 1.38
N LEU A 29 -3.15 -15.41 0.29
CA LEU A 29 -1.74 -15.82 0.24
C LEU A 29 -0.83 -14.89 1.04
N MET A 30 -1.26 -13.64 1.21
CA MET A 30 -0.63 -12.71 2.13
C MET A 30 -0.90 -13.15 3.58
N ALA A 31 -2.17 -13.32 3.94
CA ALA A 31 -2.60 -13.76 5.28
C ALA A 31 -1.88 -15.03 5.76
N THR A 32 -1.65 -15.98 4.86
CA THR A 32 -0.98 -17.26 5.16
C THR A 32 0.54 -17.21 5.22
N SER A 33 1.20 -16.16 4.70
CA SER A 33 2.67 -16.08 4.66
C SER A 33 3.31 -15.17 5.72
N GLY A 34 2.52 -14.45 6.52
CA GLY A 34 3.06 -13.62 7.60
C GLY A 34 2.06 -12.92 8.52
N PHE A 35 0.76 -13.14 8.40
CA PHE A 35 -0.25 -12.50 9.27
C PHE A 35 -0.60 -13.33 10.50
N THR A 36 -0.01 -14.52 10.65
CA THR A 36 -0.23 -15.39 11.82
C THR A 36 0.48 -14.89 13.08
N ASP A 37 1.46 -13.98 12.97
CA ASP A 37 1.99 -13.24 14.12
C ASP A 37 1.04 -12.07 14.38
N THR A 38 -0.03 -12.35 15.14
CA THR A 38 -1.17 -11.45 15.28
C THR A 38 -0.72 -10.11 15.90
N GLN A 39 -1.36 -8.99 15.53
CA GLN A 39 -1.18 -7.74 16.28
C GLN A 39 -1.48 -7.93 17.76
N LEU A 40 -2.34 -8.88 18.13
CA LEU A 40 -2.56 -9.31 19.51
C LEU A 40 -1.27 -9.82 20.17
N THR A 41 -0.50 -10.66 19.47
CA THR A 41 0.80 -11.17 19.90
C THR A 41 1.83 -10.04 19.94
N HIS A 42 1.84 -9.15 18.95
CA HIS A 42 2.73 -7.99 18.94
C HIS A 42 2.42 -6.98 20.08
N ASP A 43 1.15 -6.73 20.38
CA ASP A 43 0.69 -5.94 21.54
C ASP A 43 1.10 -6.62 22.85
N GLN A 44 0.94 -7.94 22.95
CA GLN A 44 1.31 -8.71 24.14
C GLN A 44 2.82 -8.76 24.39
N PHE A 45 3.64 -8.75 23.33
CA PHE A 45 5.09 -8.89 23.42
C PHE A 45 5.87 -7.61 23.08
N ALA A 46 5.19 -6.47 22.90
CA ALA A 46 5.78 -5.20 22.45
C ALA A 46 6.71 -5.36 21.23
N LYS A 47 6.38 -6.27 20.31
CA LYS A 47 7.20 -6.54 19.12
C LYS A 47 6.90 -5.50 18.05
N ASP A 48 7.96 -4.88 17.54
CA ASP A 48 7.88 -3.77 16.61
C ASP A 48 7.15 -4.13 15.29
N PRO A 49 6.12 -3.39 14.87
CA PRO A 49 5.35 -3.65 13.65
C PRO A 49 6.12 -3.36 12.33
N ILE A 50 7.43 -3.05 12.38
CA ILE A 50 8.27 -2.80 11.20
C ILE A 50 8.21 -3.94 10.17
N SER A 51 8.15 -5.21 10.61
CA SER A 51 8.09 -6.36 9.70
C SER A 51 6.79 -6.38 8.88
N PHE A 52 5.67 -6.00 9.49
CA PHE A 52 4.36 -5.91 8.84
C PHE A 52 4.34 -4.79 7.81
N HIS A 53 4.72 -3.58 8.22
CA HIS A 53 4.76 -2.41 7.33
C HIS A 53 5.65 -2.66 6.10
N ALA A 54 6.82 -3.24 6.30
CA ALA A 54 7.75 -3.59 5.22
C ALA A 54 7.19 -4.67 4.28
N ALA A 55 6.49 -5.69 4.81
CA ALA A 55 5.85 -6.72 3.99
C ALA A 55 4.75 -6.14 3.10
N VAL A 56 3.90 -5.27 3.66
CA VAL A 56 2.82 -4.60 2.94
C VAL A 56 3.36 -3.68 1.84
N ALA A 57 4.42 -2.93 2.13
CA ALA A 57 5.12 -2.11 1.13
C ALA A 57 5.77 -2.95 0.02
N ARG A 58 6.52 -4.00 0.39
CA ARG A 58 7.20 -4.90 -0.56
C ARG A 58 6.23 -5.47 -1.59
N ASP A 59 5.05 -5.86 -1.13
CA ASP A 59 4.02 -6.47 -1.96
C ASP A 59 3.14 -5.44 -2.68
N GLY A 60 3.43 -4.14 -2.55
CA GLY A 60 2.86 -3.07 -3.38
C GLY A 60 1.48 -2.58 -2.95
N TRP A 61 1.05 -2.89 -1.72
CA TRP A 61 -0.31 -2.63 -1.24
C TRP A 61 -0.55 -1.18 -0.82
N PHE A 62 0.48 -0.42 -0.42
CA PHE A 62 0.34 1.02 -0.14
C PHE A 62 -0.08 1.84 -1.37
N SER A 63 0.25 1.34 -2.55
CA SER A 63 -0.01 2.01 -3.83
C SER A 63 -1.22 1.41 -4.58
N ILE A 64 -2.06 0.62 -3.89
CA ILE A 64 -3.15 -0.15 -4.49
C ILE A 64 -4.13 0.71 -5.31
N ILE A 65 -4.38 1.94 -4.84
CA ILE A 65 -5.30 2.90 -5.47
C ILE A 65 -4.60 3.93 -6.36
N LEU A 66 -3.27 3.97 -6.36
CA LEU A 66 -2.51 4.90 -7.20
C LEU A 66 -2.52 4.48 -8.67
N PRO A 67 -2.48 5.43 -9.61
CA PRO A 67 -2.33 5.12 -11.03
C PRO A 67 -0.98 4.47 -11.30
N GLU A 68 -0.91 3.65 -12.35
CA GLU A 68 0.32 2.95 -12.75
C GLU A 68 1.47 3.90 -13.11
N SER A 69 1.17 5.12 -13.59
CA SER A 69 2.17 6.16 -13.86
C SER A 69 2.95 6.58 -12.61
N LEU A 70 2.34 6.44 -11.43
CA LEU A 70 2.94 6.68 -10.12
C LEU A 70 3.44 5.38 -9.47
N GLY A 71 3.52 4.29 -10.24
CA GLY A 71 3.95 2.98 -9.75
C GLY A 71 2.89 2.25 -8.93
N GLY A 72 1.61 2.63 -9.03
CA GLY A 72 0.50 1.99 -8.32
C GLY A 72 -0.17 0.84 -9.07
N ALA A 73 -1.16 0.21 -8.43
CA ALA A 73 -1.88 -0.94 -8.98
C ALA A 73 -3.19 -0.57 -9.70
N ARG A 74 -3.69 0.66 -9.52
CA ARG A 74 -4.94 1.19 -10.09
C ARG A 74 -6.15 0.26 -9.89
N LEU A 75 -6.22 -0.41 -8.74
CA LEU A 75 -7.35 -1.30 -8.45
C LEU A 75 -8.57 -0.50 -7.97
N GLY A 76 -8.35 0.53 -7.17
CA GLY A 76 -9.41 1.45 -6.72
C GLY A 76 -9.86 1.19 -5.28
N ILE A 77 -10.84 1.99 -4.84
CA ILE A 77 -11.25 2.04 -3.42
C ILE A 77 -11.89 0.73 -2.97
N SER A 78 -12.63 0.04 -3.84
CA SER A 78 -13.29 -1.22 -3.50
C SER A 78 -12.26 -2.29 -3.09
N GLU A 79 -11.20 -2.46 -3.86
CA GLU A 79 -10.12 -3.40 -3.58
C GLU A 79 -9.31 -2.97 -2.36
N ALA A 80 -9.13 -1.66 -2.14
CA ALA A 80 -8.53 -1.15 -0.91
C ALA A 80 -9.39 -1.47 0.33
N THR A 81 -10.72 -1.36 0.22
CA THR A 81 -11.64 -1.72 1.31
C THR A 81 -11.60 -3.21 1.61
N ILE A 82 -11.62 -4.06 0.57
CA ILE A 82 -11.45 -5.51 0.72
C ILE A 82 -10.11 -5.80 1.41
N MET A 83 -9.05 -5.09 1.02
CA MET A 83 -7.75 -5.20 1.67
C MET A 83 -7.80 -4.90 3.17
N MET A 84 -8.40 -3.76 3.56
CA MET A 84 -8.52 -3.39 4.97
C MET A 84 -9.37 -4.38 5.76
N GLN A 85 -10.46 -4.87 5.16
CA GLN A 85 -11.34 -5.86 5.80
C GLN A 85 -10.59 -7.17 6.06
N THR A 86 -9.86 -7.70 5.08
CA THR A 86 -9.10 -8.95 5.27
C THR A 86 -8.00 -8.80 6.30
N ILE A 87 -7.36 -7.63 6.42
CA ILE A 87 -6.40 -7.36 7.52
C ILE A 87 -7.11 -7.42 8.86
N ALA A 88 -8.29 -6.78 8.97
CA ALA A 88 -9.07 -6.81 10.21
C ALA A 88 -9.50 -8.24 10.58
N GLU A 89 -9.88 -9.06 9.59
CA GLU A 89 -10.29 -10.45 9.76
C GLU A 89 -9.11 -11.43 10.01
N SER A 90 -7.86 -11.02 9.77
CA SER A 90 -6.69 -11.90 9.92
C SER A 90 -6.24 -12.12 11.37
N GLY A 91 -6.97 -11.58 12.35
CA GLY A 91 -6.55 -11.51 13.76
C GLY A 91 -5.67 -10.30 14.09
N ALA A 92 -5.30 -9.49 13.09
CA ALA A 92 -4.65 -8.19 13.31
C ALA A 92 -5.67 -7.12 13.78
N GLY A 93 -6.95 -7.34 13.52
CA GLY A 93 -8.03 -6.46 13.97
C GLY A 93 -7.94 -5.05 13.38
N MET A 94 -8.68 -4.13 14.00
CA MET A 94 -8.68 -2.73 13.58
C MET A 94 -7.32 -2.05 13.74
N ALA A 95 -6.51 -2.46 14.72
CA ALA A 95 -5.17 -1.90 14.94
C ALA A 95 -4.26 -2.14 13.72
N GLY A 96 -4.25 -3.37 13.19
CA GLY A 96 -3.51 -3.70 11.96
C GLY A 96 -3.98 -2.88 10.76
N ALA A 97 -5.30 -2.76 10.55
CA ALA A 97 -5.84 -1.98 9.45
C ALA A 97 -5.51 -0.48 9.57
N GLN A 98 -5.61 0.11 10.76
CA GLN A 98 -5.30 1.52 11.00
C GLN A 98 -3.81 1.83 10.84
N SER A 99 -2.92 0.88 11.16
CA SER A 99 -1.47 1.08 11.03
C SER A 99 -0.98 1.36 9.60
N ILE A 100 -1.78 1.00 8.58
CA ILE A 100 -1.44 1.21 7.16
C ILE A 100 -2.43 2.11 6.41
N LEU A 101 -3.55 2.47 7.03
CA LEU A 101 -4.63 3.24 6.42
C LEU A 101 -4.12 4.53 5.80
N THR A 102 -3.33 5.29 6.55
CA THR A 102 -2.78 6.57 6.12
C THR A 102 -1.88 6.43 4.90
N ASN A 103 -1.04 5.39 4.83
CA ASN A 103 -0.17 5.13 3.68
C ASN A 103 -0.95 4.90 2.38
N VAL A 104 -2.15 4.33 2.48
CA VAL A 104 -3.00 4.07 1.33
C VAL A 104 -3.76 5.33 0.92
N TYR A 105 -4.47 5.97 1.85
CA TYR A 105 -5.39 7.07 1.53
C TYR A 105 -4.74 8.44 1.42
N ALA A 106 -3.66 8.73 2.16
CA ALA A 106 -2.97 10.02 2.10
C ALA A 106 -2.29 10.26 0.74
N THR A 107 -2.08 9.21 -0.05
CA THR A 107 -1.53 9.32 -1.40
C THR A 107 -2.53 9.89 -2.42
N GLN A 108 -3.85 9.85 -2.14
CA GLN A 108 -4.87 10.33 -3.07
C GLN A 108 -4.87 11.85 -3.25
N PRO A 109 -4.85 12.67 -2.17
CA PRO A 109 -4.64 14.11 -2.31
C PRO A 109 -3.33 14.44 -3.00
N LEU A 110 -2.25 13.74 -2.67
CA LEU A 110 -0.94 13.96 -3.28
C LEU A 110 -0.96 13.65 -4.79
N ALA A 111 -1.54 12.53 -5.21
CA ALA A 111 -1.70 12.17 -6.61
C ALA A 111 -2.56 13.16 -7.41
N LYS A 112 -3.53 13.80 -6.75
CA LYS A 112 -4.48 14.72 -7.40
C LYS A 112 -3.99 16.17 -7.43
N PHE A 113 -3.30 16.62 -6.39
CA PHE A 113 -2.99 18.03 -6.16
C PHE A 113 -1.50 18.31 -5.97
N GLY A 114 -0.66 17.28 -5.88
CA GLY A 114 0.77 17.43 -5.68
C GLY A 114 1.48 18.04 -6.89
N THR A 115 2.53 18.80 -6.63
CA THR A 115 3.45 19.22 -7.69
C THR A 115 4.24 18.02 -8.20
N LYS A 116 4.88 18.18 -9.37
CA LYS A 116 5.73 17.15 -9.94
C LYS A 116 6.84 16.73 -8.97
N GLU A 117 7.48 17.70 -8.33
CA GLU A 117 8.57 17.48 -7.38
C GLU A 117 8.07 16.70 -6.15
N GLN A 118 6.90 17.06 -5.61
CA GLN A 118 6.29 16.35 -4.48
C GLN A 118 5.98 14.89 -4.84
N LEU A 119 5.45 14.66 -6.04
CA LEU A 119 5.15 13.31 -6.54
C LEU A 119 6.43 12.47 -6.71
N GLU A 120 7.47 13.04 -7.32
CA GLU A 120 8.73 12.35 -7.58
C GLU A 120 9.52 12.01 -6.30
N GLU A 121 9.40 12.85 -5.26
CA GLU A 121 10.07 12.61 -3.97
C GLU A 121 9.26 11.69 -3.05
N THR A 122 7.97 11.96 -2.90
CA THR A 122 7.17 11.39 -1.80
C THR A 122 6.56 10.03 -2.15
N ILE A 123 6.05 9.87 -3.37
CA ILE A 123 5.38 8.63 -3.78
C ILE A 123 6.35 7.43 -3.72
N PRO A 124 7.61 7.53 -4.18
CA PRO A 124 8.54 6.42 -4.03
C PRO A 124 8.79 6.01 -2.57
N ASN A 125 8.86 6.97 -1.64
CA ASN A 125 9.09 6.66 -0.22
C ASN A 125 7.90 5.88 0.37
N ILE A 126 6.67 6.32 0.06
CA ILE A 126 5.45 5.62 0.48
C ILE A 126 5.39 4.23 -0.13
N ASN A 127 5.65 4.09 -1.44
CA ASN A 127 5.62 2.79 -2.13
C ASN A 127 6.60 1.76 -1.52
N TRP A 128 7.68 2.23 -0.89
CA TRP A 128 8.69 1.38 -0.24
C TRP A 128 8.59 1.35 1.29
N GLY A 129 7.59 2.02 1.88
CA GLY A 129 7.34 2.01 3.33
C GLY A 129 8.47 2.63 4.16
N LYS A 130 9.11 3.69 3.65
CA LYS A 130 10.10 4.51 4.36
C LYS A 130 9.45 5.72 5.02
#